data_AF-A0A5V8UZT0-F1
#
_entry.id   AF-A0A5V8UZT0-F1
#
_cell.length_a   1.000
_cell.length_b   1.000
_cell.length_c   1.000
_cell.angle_alpha   90.00
_cell.angle_beta   90.00
_cell.angle_gamma   90.00
#
_symmetry.space_group_name_H-M   'P 1'
#
loop_
_entity.id
_entity.type
_entity.pdbx_description
1 polymer ?
#
loop_
_entity_poly.entity_id
_entity_poly.type
_entity_poly.pdbx_seq_one_letter_code
_entity_poly.pdbx_strand_id
1 'polypeptide(L)'
;MKKTLIALAVATSAVVSGSAMAWTANGTGGSVDLGGSLAPKDKVTPWEVMVGTAVADLDAQIQKGSANTEVTAKNPIVVLGIRTQANTAFKGQTGIAPQINYNGVVNVDAFNKGFAPVTLDIKDPTSGNKIGTMSASMFGGAEMSWKDTLGKGGEKGVLYSSAAGKAFFGGLGKTKSSASNDPWTVANALSTEIVANYDDQSVPLYSGIYMEDNFNKPSIAYSAYYGAGFVSGSVMKITLDTPAAGDAPIAWKASLPVTVSYQ
;
A
#
# COMPACT_ATOMS: atom_id res chain seq x y z
N MET A 1 13.85 -26.37 -16.52
CA MET A 1 12.63 -26.38 -17.38
C MET A 1 11.41 -26.10 -16.50
N LYS A 2 10.99 -24.83 -16.37
CA LYS A 2 9.79 -24.45 -15.61
C LYS A 2 8.59 -24.43 -16.57
N LYS A 3 7.57 -25.26 -16.30
CA LYS A 3 6.36 -25.37 -17.11
C LYS A 3 5.34 -24.35 -16.60
N THR A 4 5.13 -23.27 -17.36
CA THR A 4 4.04 -22.32 -17.10
C THR A 4 2.80 -22.81 -17.82
N LEU A 5 1.83 -23.34 -17.06
CA LEU A 5 0.49 -23.65 -17.54
C LEU A 5 -0.28 -22.34 -17.72
N ILE A 6 -0.51 -21.93 -18.97
CA ILE A 6 -1.45 -20.86 -19.30
C ILE A 6 -2.83 -21.53 -19.43
N ALA A 7 -3.69 -21.34 -18.44
CA ALA A 7 -5.08 -21.76 -18.51
C ALA A 7 -5.82 -20.83 -19.50
N LEU A 8 -6.18 -21.36 -20.67
CA LEU A 8 -7.02 -20.69 -21.64
C LEU A 8 -8.47 -20.78 -21.18
N ALA A 9 -8.97 -19.72 -20.54
CA ALA A 9 -10.39 -19.61 -20.23
C ALA A 9 -11.18 -19.40 -21.53
N VAL A 10 -11.83 -20.45 -22.00
CA VAL A 10 -12.81 -20.38 -23.09
C VAL A 10 -14.04 -19.65 -22.54
N ALA A 11 -14.15 -18.36 -22.85
CA ALA A 11 -15.38 -17.63 -22.65
C ALA A 11 -16.41 -18.15 -23.65
N THR A 12 -17.37 -18.96 -23.18
CA THR A 12 -18.57 -19.28 -23.95
C THR A 12 -19.36 -17.99 -24.16
N SER A 13 -19.21 -17.39 -25.34
CA SER A 13 -20.05 -16.27 -25.75
C SER A 13 -21.48 -16.76 -25.89
N ALA A 14 -22.37 -16.22 -25.05
CA ALA A 14 -23.80 -16.39 -25.24
C ALA A 14 -24.15 -15.75 -26.59
N VAL A 15 -24.47 -16.58 -27.58
CA VAL A 15 -25.10 -16.14 -28.82
C VAL A 15 -26.46 -15.55 -28.42
N VAL A 16 -26.57 -14.23 -28.41
CA VAL A 16 -27.86 -13.55 -28.26
C VAL A 16 -28.64 -13.83 -29.54
N SER A 17 -29.57 -14.77 -29.44
CA SER A 17 -30.52 -15.12 -30.49
C SER A 17 -31.25 -13.87 -30.96
N GLY A 18 -31.13 -13.57 -32.27
CA GLY A 18 -31.88 -12.51 -32.92
C GLY A 18 -33.36 -12.86 -32.87
N SER A 19 -34.05 -12.35 -31.85
CA SER A 19 -35.50 -12.49 -31.75
C SER A 19 -36.12 -11.61 -32.83
N ALA A 20 -36.78 -12.24 -33.80
CA ALA A 20 -37.57 -11.54 -34.79
C ALA A 20 -38.63 -10.69 -34.06
N MET A 21 -38.60 -9.39 -34.26
CA MET A 21 -39.59 -8.45 -33.72
C MET A 21 -40.93 -8.74 -34.40
N ALA A 22 -41.76 -9.56 -33.77
CA ALA A 22 -43.10 -9.90 -34.27
C ALA A 22 -44.15 -8.96 -33.66
N TRP A 23 -44.97 -8.35 -34.50
CA TRP A 23 -46.14 -7.60 -34.07
C TRP A 23 -47.24 -8.58 -33.63
N THR A 24 -47.69 -8.47 -32.38
CA THR A 24 -48.80 -9.27 -31.85
C THR A 24 -50.05 -8.42 -31.75
N ALA A 25 -51.04 -8.66 -32.61
CA ALA A 25 -52.32 -7.98 -32.55
C ALA A 25 -53.01 -8.23 -31.20
N ASN A 26 -53.46 -7.16 -30.52
CA ASN A 26 -54.05 -7.21 -29.17
C ASN A 26 -53.14 -7.80 -28.08
N GLY A 27 -51.82 -7.74 -28.23
CA GLY A 27 -50.88 -8.22 -27.22
C GLY A 27 -50.95 -7.43 -25.90
N THR A 28 -50.76 -8.11 -24.77
CA THR A 28 -50.76 -7.50 -23.42
C THR A 28 -49.39 -6.93 -23.00
N GLY A 29 -48.41 -6.92 -23.90
CA GLY A 29 -47.02 -6.53 -23.61
C GLY A 29 -46.15 -7.69 -23.09
N GLY A 30 -44.90 -7.37 -22.72
CA GLY A 30 -43.87 -8.28 -22.20
C GLY A 30 -42.65 -7.51 -21.67
N SER A 31 -41.58 -8.19 -21.25
CA SER A 31 -40.32 -7.56 -20.83
C SER A 31 -39.30 -7.52 -21.97
N VAL A 32 -38.42 -6.52 -21.95
CA VAL A 32 -37.23 -6.45 -22.81
C VAL A 32 -36.01 -6.75 -21.95
N ASP A 33 -35.36 -7.88 -22.23
CA ASP A 33 -34.16 -8.28 -21.52
C ASP A 33 -32.93 -7.61 -22.16
N LEU A 34 -32.28 -6.74 -21.39
CA LEU A 34 -31.06 -6.06 -21.80
C LEU A 34 -29.86 -6.79 -21.16
N GLY A 35 -29.02 -7.40 -21.98
CA GLY A 35 -27.84 -8.13 -21.54
C GLY A 35 -26.64 -7.90 -22.44
N GLY A 36 -25.44 -8.13 -21.89
CA GLY A 36 -24.17 -8.03 -22.59
C GLY A 36 -23.07 -8.73 -21.80
N SER A 37 -21.88 -8.85 -22.38
CA SER A 37 -20.69 -9.36 -21.69
C SER A 37 -19.72 -8.21 -21.44
N LEU A 38 -19.21 -8.11 -20.21
CA LEU A 38 -18.16 -7.17 -19.83
C LEU A 38 -16.86 -7.95 -19.67
N ALA A 39 -15.88 -7.68 -20.53
CA ALA A 39 -14.55 -8.25 -20.41
C ALA A 39 -13.65 -7.31 -19.58
N PRO A 40 -13.03 -7.78 -18.48
CA PRO A 40 -12.02 -7.02 -17.76
C PRO A 40 -10.82 -6.71 -18.68
N LYS A 41 -10.26 -5.51 -18.54
CA LYS A 41 -9.01 -5.11 -19.19
C LYS A 41 -7.99 -4.77 -18.12
N ASP A 42 -6.77 -5.28 -18.28
CA ASP A 42 -5.67 -5.01 -17.35
C ASP A 42 -5.35 -3.50 -17.31
N LYS A 43 -5.20 -2.98 -16.09
CA LYS A 43 -4.72 -1.62 -15.85
C LYS A 43 -3.19 -1.64 -15.84
N VAL A 44 -2.59 -1.18 -16.94
CA VAL A 44 -1.13 -0.97 -17.00
C VAL A 44 -0.79 0.32 -16.24
N THR A 45 0.01 0.22 -15.19
CA THR A 45 0.51 1.36 -14.41
C THR A 45 2.03 1.36 -14.43
N PRO A 46 2.70 2.50 -14.20
CA PRO A 46 4.16 2.53 -14.10
C PRO A 46 4.69 1.99 -12.76
N TRP A 47 3.81 1.47 -11.90
CA TRP A 47 4.13 1.02 -10.56
C TRP A 47 4.28 -0.49 -10.49
N GLU A 48 5.21 -0.93 -9.66
CA GLU A 48 5.19 -2.25 -9.07
C GLU A 48 4.95 -2.13 -7.56
N VAL A 49 4.24 -3.11 -7.01
CA VAL A 49 3.79 -3.11 -5.62
C VAL A 49 4.27 -4.38 -4.94
N MET A 50 4.84 -4.24 -3.76
CA MET A 50 5.29 -5.32 -2.90
C MET A 50 4.55 -5.23 -1.56
N VAL A 51 3.97 -6.34 -1.12
CA VAL A 51 3.37 -6.45 0.22
C VAL A 51 4.30 -7.30 1.08
N GLY A 52 4.43 -6.92 2.35
CA GLY A 52 5.23 -7.64 3.34
C GLY A 52 4.83 -9.12 3.48
N THR A 53 5.80 -9.95 3.84
CA THR A 53 5.57 -11.37 4.16
C THR A 53 5.21 -11.55 5.64
N ALA A 54 4.68 -12.73 5.99
CA ALA A 54 4.43 -13.08 7.38
C ALA A 54 5.73 -13.03 8.21
N VAL A 55 5.62 -12.52 9.43
CA VAL A 55 6.71 -12.43 10.43
C VAL A 55 6.35 -13.37 11.59
N ALA A 56 7.29 -14.22 11.98
CA ALA A 56 7.04 -15.29 12.96
C ALA A 56 8.02 -15.28 14.15
N ASP A 57 8.92 -14.29 14.23
CA ASP A 57 9.99 -14.18 15.23
C ASP A 57 9.75 -13.05 16.25
N LEU A 58 8.47 -12.74 16.52
CA LEU A 58 8.01 -11.70 17.44
C LEU A 58 7.64 -12.27 18.82
N ASP A 59 8.51 -13.12 19.36
CA ASP A 59 8.32 -13.72 20.69
C ASP A 59 8.70 -12.75 21.82
N ALA A 60 7.91 -12.75 22.90
CA ALA A 60 8.22 -12.05 24.14
C ALA A 60 7.73 -12.82 25.37
N GLN A 61 8.30 -12.50 26.52
CA GLN A 61 7.85 -13.00 27.81
C GLN A 61 6.78 -12.09 28.39
N ILE A 62 5.79 -12.67 29.09
CA ILE A 62 4.80 -11.93 29.85
C ILE A 62 4.71 -12.52 31.25
N GLN A 63 4.67 -11.65 32.26
CA GLN A 63 4.53 -12.08 33.65
C GLN A 63 3.11 -12.57 33.91
N LYS A 64 2.96 -13.70 34.62
CA LYS A 64 1.65 -14.16 35.08
C LYS A 64 0.95 -13.07 35.89
N GLY A 65 -0.34 -12.88 35.64
CA GLY A 65 -1.15 -11.80 36.20
C GLY A 65 -1.00 -10.46 35.47
N SER A 66 -0.07 -10.31 34.52
CA SER A 66 0.04 -9.12 33.68
C SER A 66 -0.80 -9.26 32.41
N ALA A 67 -1.35 -8.14 31.95
CA ALA A 67 -1.95 -8.00 30.62
C ALA A 67 -0.99 -7.34 29.61
N ASN A 68 0.11 -6.74 30.06
CA ASN A 68 0.98 -5.93 29.21
C ASN A 68 2.33 -6.62 29.00
N THR A 69 2.83 -6.57 27.78
CA THR A 69 4.20 -6.90 27.42
C THR A 69 4.64 -6.08 26.20
N GLU A 70 5.93 -6.09 25.91
CA GLU A 70 6.51 -5.46 24.74
C GLU A 70 7.30 -6.47 23.93
N VAL A 71 7.17 -6.39 22.61
CA VAL A 71 7.98 -7.15 21.65
C VAL A 71 8.82 -6.16 20.86
N THR A 72 10.10 -6.45 20.67
CA THR A 72 10.97 -5.63 19.83
C THR A 72 11.26 -6.34 18.51
N ALA A 73 11.00 -5.67 17.39
CA ALA A 73 11.36 -6.18 16.07
C ALA A 73 12.88 -6.15 15.90
N LYS A 74 13.52 -7.31 15.89
CA LYS A 74 14.99 -7.40 15.70
C LYS A 74 15.39 -7.00 14.28
N ASN A 75 14.62 -7.45 13.30
CA ASN A 75 14.80 -7.15 11.89
C ASN A 75 13.74 -6.13 11.43
N PRO A 76 14.01 -5.34 10.38
CA PRO A 76 12.97 -4.52 9.77
C PRO A 76 11.83 -5.39 9.22
N ILE A 77 10.60 -4.86 9.30
CA ILE A 77 9.39 -5.51 8.81
C ILE A 77 8.80 -4.63 7.72
N VAL A 78 8.89 -5.06 6.47
CA VAL A 78 8.23 -4.39 5.35
C VAL A 78 6.73 -4.62 5.44
N VAL A 79 5.93 -3.56 5.30
CA VAL A 79 4.47 -3.64 5.18
C VAL A 79 4.06 -3.43 3.73
N LEU A 80 4.57 -2.38 3.10
CA LEU A 80 4.23 -2.02 1.71
C LEU A 80 5.42 -1.32 1.05
N GLY A 81 5.76 -1.73 -0.17
CA GLY A 81 6.63 -1.02 -1.08
C GLY A 81 5.87 -0.70 -2.38
N ILE A 82 6.02 0.52 -2.89
CA ILE A 82 5.56 0.90 -4.22
C ILE A 82 6.72 1.62 -4.90
N ARG A 83 7.11 1.23 -6.10
CA ARG A 83 8.19 1.92 -6.84
C ARG A 83 7.91 1.94 -8.34
N THR A 84 8.63 2.79 -9.06
CA THR A 84 8.67 2.72 -10.53
C THR A 84 9.05 1.30 -10.97
N GLN A 85 8.35 0.75 -11.95
CA GLN A 85 8.53 -0.64 -12.39
C GLN A 85 9.91 -0.94 -13.01
N ALA A 86 10.60 0.08 -13.50
CA ALA A 86 11.94 -0.03 -14.07
C ALA A 86 12.81 1.12 -13.57
N ASN A 87 14.13 0.96 -13.59
CA ASN A 87 15.09 2.03 -13.35
C ASN A 87 15.14 3.01 -14.55
N THR A 88 13.99 3.58 -14.88
CA THR A 88 13.77 4.54 -15.96
C THR A 88 12.52 5.33 -15.63
N ALA A 89 12.63 6.66 -15.62
CA ALA A 89 11.48 7.53 -15.39
C ALA A 89 10.33 7.31 -16.39
N PHE A 90 9.09 7.41 -15.92
CA PHE A 90 7.87 7.30 -16.72
C PHE A 90 7.27 8.68 -17.01
N LYS A 91 6.56 8.81 -18.13
CA LYS A 91 5.81 10.04 -18.42
C LYS A 91 4.54 10.12 -17.59
N GLY A 92 4.21 11.30 -17.09
CA GLY A 92 2.98 11.50 -16.32
C GLY A 92 1.72 11.17 -17.12
N GLN A 93 0.73 10.59 -16.44
CA GLN A 93 -0.56 10.16 -16.99
C GLN A 93 -1.66 10.35 -15.94
N THR A 94 -2.90 10.57 -16.35
CA THR A 94 -4.02 10.65 -15.40
C THR A 94 -4.38 9.26 -14.88
N GLY A 95 -4.85 9.12 -13.64
CA GLY A 95 -5.38 7.86 -13.13
C GLY A 95 -4.34 6.91 -12.55
N ILE A 96 -3.10 7.38 -12.31
CA ILE A 96 -1.98 6.56 -11.83
C ILE A 96 -1.50 6.95 -10.43
N ALA A 97 -2.07 7.96 -9.76
CA ALA A 97 -1.59 8.38 -8.44
C ALA A 97 -1.97 7.32 -7.39
N PRO A 98 -0.99 6.60 -6.77
CA PRO A 98 -1.31 5.54 -5.82
C PRO A 98 -2.03 6.09 -4.60
N GLN A 99 -3.08 5.40 -4.16
CA GLN A 99 -3.86 5.69 -2.95
C GLN A 99 -3.79 4.46 -2.05
N ILE A 100 -3.39 4.64 -0.80
CA ILE A 100 -3.12 3.58 0.16
C ILE A 100 -4.22 3.59 1.22
N ASN A 101 -4.77 2.42 1.51
CA ASN A 101 -5.75 2.26 2.58
C ASN A 101 -5.31 1.15 3.53
N TYR A 102 -5.13 1.51 4.80
CA TYR A 102 -4.81 0.60 5.90
C TYR A 102 -6.05 0.19 6.72
N ASN A 103 -7.26 0.40 6.18
CA ASN A 103 -8.54 0.11 6.82
C ASN A 103 -8.68 0.71 8.23
N GLY A 104 -8.13 1.91 8.45
CA GLY A 104 -8.20 2.64 9.71
C GLY A 104 -7.23 2.21 10.81
N VAL A 105 -6.40 1.18 10.60
CA VAL A 105 -5.47 0.71 11.65
C VAL A 105 -4.23 1.59 11.82
N VAL A 106 -3.90 2.40 10.80
CA VAL A 106 -2.83 3.39 10.81
C VAL A 106 -3.48 4.77 10.96
N ASN A 107 -3.07 5.53 11.97
CA ASN A 107 -3.56 6.89 12.17
C ASN A 107 -2.81 7.87 11.25
N VAL A 108 -3.30 7.99 10.02
CA VAL A 108 -2.69 8.83 8.96
C VAL A 108 -2.72 10.34 9.26
N ASP A 109 -3.56 10.77 10.21
CA ASP A 109 -3.62 12.17 10.65
C ASP A 109 -2.56 12.49 11.71
N ALA A 110 -2.00 11.46 12.35
CA ALA A 110 -1.00 11.60 13.41
C ALA A 110 0.42 11.35 12.93
N PHE A 111 0.67 11.41 11.62
CA PHE A 111 2.03 11.34 11.09
C PHE A 111 2.91 12.44 11.69
N ASN A 112 4.06 12.03 12.19
CA ASN A 112 5.11 12.93 12.66
C ASN A 112 6.44 12.43 12.14
N LYS A 113 7.13 13.25 11.34
CA LYS A 113 8.44 12.91 10.75
C LYS A 113 8.47 11.55 10.04
N GLY A 114 7.41 11.22 9.30
CA GLY A 114 7.31 9.98 8.55
C GLY A 114 6.87 8.76 9.37
N PHE A 115 6.45 8.95 10.62
CA PHE A 115 5.96 7.87 11.47
C PHE A 115 4.53 8.12 11.91
N ALA A 116 3.68 7.09 11.86
CA ALA A 116 2.30 7.13 12.31
C ALA A 116 2.01 6.05 13.35
N PRO A 117 1.20 6.35 14.38
CA PRO A 117 0.67 5.32 15.28
C PRO A 117 -0.13 4.26 14.53
N VAL A 118 0.07 3.00 14.92
CA VAL A 118 -0.70 1.84 14.44
C VAL A 118 -1.33 1.14 15.62
N THR A 119 -2.56 0.66 15.44
CA THR A 119 -3.25 -0.20 16.40
C THR A 119 -3.89 -1.37 15.69
N LEU A 120 -3.51 -2.59 16.07
CA LEU A 120 -4.03 -3.84 15.50
C LEU A 120 -4.69 -4.66 16.58
N ASP A 121 -5.77 -5.35 16.22
CA ASP A 121 -6.28 -6.44 17.03
C ASP A 121 -5.28 -7.60 17.02
N ILE A 122 -5.05 -8.15 18.21
CA ILE A 122 -4.35 -9.40 18.39
C ILE A 122 -5.39 -10.51 18.54
N LYS A 123 -5.20 -11.58 17.78
CA LYS A 123 -6.10 -12.73 17.76
C LYS A 123 -5.37 -14.00 18.13
N ASP A 124 -6.09 -14.92 18.76
CA ASP A 124 -5.64 -16.29 18.88
C ASP A 124 -5.61 -16.92 17.46
N PRO A 125 -4.49 -17.55 17.05
CA PRO A 125 -4.34 -18.00 15.68
C PRO A 125 -5.28 -19.15 15.32
N THR A 126 -5.68 -19.97 16.28
CA THR A 126 -6.48 -21.19 16.11
C THR A 126 -7.97 -20.89 16.03
N SER A 127 -8.48 -20.12 16.98
CA SER A 127 -9.90 -19.74 17.09
C SER A 127 -10.25 -18.50 16.28
N GLY A 128 -9.27 -17.61 16.02
CA GLY A 128 -9.51 -16.32 15.37
C GLY A 128 -10.16 -15.27 16.28
N ASN A 129 -10.42 -15.60 17.54
CA ASN A 129 -11.00 -14.68 18.52
C ASN A 129 -9.98 -13.60 18.88
N LYS A 130 -10.47 -12.37 19.12
CA LYS A 130 -9.65 -11.29 19.67
C LYS A 130 -9.23 -11.64 21.10
N ILE A 131 -7.95 -11.44 21.40
CA ILE A 131 -7.36 -11.67 22.72
C ILE A 131 -6.63 -10.43 23.26
N GLY A 132 -6.57 -9.35 22.49
CA GLY A 132 -5.90 -8.12 22.89
C GLY A 132 -5.68 -7.15 21.74
N THR A 133 -4.78 -6.20 21.95
CA THR A 133 -4.37 -5.17 20.98
C THR A 133 -2.86 -5.01 20.96
N MET A 134 -2.32 -4.74 19.77
CA MET A 134 -0.94 -4.32 19.56
C MET A 134 -0.92 -2.86 19.14
N SER A 135 -0.05 -2.06 19.73
CA SER A 135 0.24 -0.69 19.27
C SER A 135 1.72 -0.50 18.96
N ALA A 136 2.01 0.25 17.91
CA ALA A 136 3.38 0.51 17.45
C ALA A 136 3.42 1.84 16.67
N SER A 137 4.63 2.24 16.27
CA SER A 137 4.86 3.36 15.35
C SER A 137 5.37 2.82 14.03
N MET A 138 4.63 3.04 12.94
CA MET A 138 4.98 2.55 11.60
C MET A 138 5.53 3.69 10.76
N PHE A 139 6.61 3.43 10.04
CA PHE A 139 7.15 4.34 9.05
C PHE A 139 6.28 4.35 7.78
N GLY A 140 6.15 5.53 7.18
CA GLY A 140 5.63 5.76 5.83
C GLY A 140 6.34 6.96 5.22
N GLY A 141 7.04 6.74 4.11
CA GLY A 141 7.83 7.77 3.46
C GLY A 141 8.04 7.50 1.98
N ALA A 142 8.23 8.58 1.23
CA ALA A 142 8.40 8.54 -0.22
C ALA A 142 9.27 9.69 -0.71
N GLU A 143 9.89 9.47 -1.86
CA GLU A 143 10.60 10.49 -2.61
C GLU A 143 10.20 10.37 -4.08
N MET A 144 10.23 11.52 -4.76
CA MET A 144 10.03 11.61 -6.20
C MET A 144 11.17 12.42 -6.81
N SER A 145 11.63 11.97 -7.98
CA SER A 145 12.36 12.78 -8.94
C SER A 145 11.42 13.20 -10.06
N TRP A 146 11.59 14.42 -10.55
CA TRP A 146 10.90 14.86 -11.76
C TRP A 146 11.84 15.64 -12.67
N LYS A 147 11.60 15.53 -13.98
CA LYS A 147 12.32 16.28 -15.00
C LYS A 147 11.39 16.69 -16.13
N ASP A 148 11.49 17.93 -16.56
CA ASP A 148 10.76 18.38 -17.76
C ASP A 148 11.34 17.69 -18.99
N THR A 149 10.47 17.07 -19.80
CA THR A 149 10.87 16.28 -20.98
C THR A 149 11.51 17.13 -22.10
N LEU A 150 11.36 18.46 -22.04
CA LEU A 150 12.01 19.42 -22.93
C LEU A 150 13.29 20.01 -22.33
N GLY A 151 13.74 19.52 -21.17
CA GLY A 151 15.00 19.93 -20.53
C GLY A 151 14.95 21.26 -19.79
N LYS A 152 13.75 21.76 -19.46
CA LYS A 152 13.55 23.07 -18.81
C LYS A 152 13.82 23.10 -17.30
N GLY A 153 14.08 21.96 -16.68
CA GLY A 153 14.35 21.83 -15.25
C GLY A 153 14.05 20.44 -14.72
N GLY A 154 14.34 20.25 -13.44
CA GLY A 154 14.07 19.03 -12.71
C GLY A 154 14.69 19.08 -11.32
N GLU A 155 14.07 18.38 -10.38
CA GLU A 155 14.52 18.27 -9.00
C GLU A 155 13.95 16.97 -8.40
N LYS A 156 14.52 16.56 -7.28
CA LYS A 156 13.97 15.48 -6.45
C LYS A 156 13.66 15.99 -5.05
N GLY A 157 12.79 15.27 -4.34
CA GLY A 157 12.43 15.64 -2.99
C GLY A 157 11.40 14.73 -2.34
N VAL A 158 11.26 14.96 -1.04
CA VAL A 158 10.40 14.16 -0.16
C VAL A 158 8.94 14.44 -0.45
N LEU A 159 8.11 13.39 -0.47
CA LEU A 159 6.68 13.56 -0.63
C LEU A 159 5.94 13.66 0.71
N TYR A 160 4.96 14.57 0.74
CA TYR A 160 3.82 14.56 1.66
C TYR A 160 2.53 14.44 0.82
N SER A 161 1.39 14.14 1.45
CA SER A 161 0.14 13.91 0.71
C SER A 161 -1.06 14.43 1.49
N SER A 162 -1.52 15.63 1.14
CA SER A 162 -2.55 16.38 1.89
C SER A 162 -3.98 15.91 1.62
N ALA A 163 -4.25 15.33 0.45
CA ALA A 163 -5.59 14.96 0.01
C ALA A 163 -5.63 13.78 -0.96
N ALA A 164 -6.80 13.15 -1.10
CA ALA A 164 -7.05 12.11 -2.09
C ALA A 164 -6.74 12.61 -3.52
N GLY A 165 -6.22 11.70 -4.35
CA GLY A 165 -5.73 12.01 -5.70
C GLY A 165 -4.28 12.50 -5.74
N LYS A 166 -3.66 12.78 -4.60
CA LYS A 166 -2.22 13.02 -4.49
C LYS A 166 -1.47 11.71 -4.33
N ALA A 167 -0.22 11.71 -4.77
CA ALA A 167 0.67 10.56 -4.72
C ALA A 167 0.74 9.98 -3.30
N PHE A 168 0.54 8.66 -3.19
CA PHE A 168 0.65 7.88 -1.95
C PHE A 168 -0.24 8.39 -0.80
N PHE A 169 -1.37 9.02 -1.13
CA PHE A 169 -2.33 9.47 -0.12
C PHE A 169 -2.80 8.29 0.74
N GLY A 170 -2.93 8.52 2.05
CA GLY A 170 -3.21 7.49 3.05
C GLY A 170 -1.99 6.70 3.52
N GLY A 171 -0.82 6.91 2.93
CA GLY A 171 0.47 6.37 3.39
C GLY A 171 1.48 7.41 3.87
N LEU A 172 1.22 8.70 3.64
CA LEU A 172 2.14 9.79 3.98
C LEU A 172 1.47 10.80 4.92
N GLY A 173 2.30 11.57 5.62
CA GLY A 173 1.81 12.72 6.39
C GLY A 173 1.18 13.80 5.50
N LYS A 174 0.16 14.48 6.03
CA LYS A 174 -0.64 15.47 5.28
C LYS A 174 0.03 16.83 5.11
N THR A 175 1.17 17.05 5.77
CA THR A 175 1.91 18.31 5.77
C THR A 175 3.39 18.10 5.56
N LYS A 176 4.10 19.14 5.11
CA LYS A 176 5.57 19.14 5.00
C LYS A 176 6.25 18.77 6.32
N SER A 177 5.76 19.30 7.45
CA SER A 177 6.32 19.02 8.77
C SER A 177 6.14 17.57 9.23
N SER A 178 5.08 16.90 8.76
CA SER A 178 4.77 15.50 9.11
C SER A 178 5.50 14.47 8.23
N ALA A 179 6.06 14.88 7.09
CA ALA A 179 6.81 13.98 6.21
C ALA A 179 8.18 13.61 6.81
N SER A 180 8.73 12.48 6.36
CA SER A 180 10.08 12.04 6.76
C SER A 180 11.12 13.08 6.33
N ASN A 181 12.10 13.37 7.18
CA ASN A 181 13.22 14.21 6.73
C ASN A 181 14.18 13.45 5.80
N ASP A 182 14.17 12.12 5.84
CA ASP A 182 15.06 11.24 5.06
C ASP A 182 14.34 9.92 4.75
N PRO A 183 13.39 9.92 3.80
CA PRO A 183 12.67 8.71 3.44
C PRO A 183 13.56 7.67 2.77
N TRP A 184 14.64 8.08 2.09
CA TRP A 184 15.54 7.19 1.36
C TRP A 184 16.24 6.23 2.31
N THR A 185 16.91 6.77 3.34
CA THR A 185 17.66 5.95 4.30
C THR A 185 16.74 4.95 5.00
N VAL A 186 15.56 5.40 5.43
CA VAL A 186 14.62 4.52 6.15
C VAL A 186 14.01 3.47 5.24
N ALA A 187 13.57 3.84 4.03
CA ALA A 187 13.03 2.88 3.06
C ALA A 187 14.08 1.84 2.63
N ASN A 188 15.31 2.26 2.38
CA ASN A 188 16.41 1.37 2.03
C ASN A 188 16.79 0.43 3.20
N ALA A 189 16.70 0.93 4.44
CA ALA A 189 16.91 0.11 5.63
C ALA A 189 15.76 -0.89 5.88
N LEU A 190 14.53 -0.57 5.46
CA LEU A 190 13.42 -1.53 5.47
C LEU A 190 13.67 -2.65 4.45
N SER A 191 14.02 -2.28 3.22
CA SER A 191 14.49 -3.20 2.18
C SER A 191 15.09 -2.42 1.01
N THR A 192 16.24 -2.86 0.52
CA THR A 192 16.87 -2.29 -0.69
C THR A 192 15.97 -2.44 -1.93
N GLU A 193 15.07 -3.43 -1.92
CA GLU A 193 14.07 -3.62 -2.99
C GLU A 193 13.05 -2.50 -3.04
N ILE A 194 12.86 -1.66 -2.02
CA ILE A 194 11.91 -0.54 -2.14
C ILE A 194 12.45 0.53 -3.09
N VAL A 195 13.77 0.73 -3.11
CA VAL A 195 14.41 1.84 -3.82
C VAL A 195 15.13 1.43 -5.10
N ALA A 196 15.26 0.14 -5.41
CA ALA A 196 16.16 -0.33 -6.48
C ALA A 196 15.86 0.23 -7.88
N ASN A 197 14.58 0.48 -8.18
CA ASN A 197 14.14 1.05 -9.46
C ASN A 197 13.90 2.57 -9.41
N TYR A 198 14.25 3.23 -8.31
CA TYR A 198 14.23 4.68 -8.28
C TYR A 198 15.31 5.23 -9.20
N ASP A 199 14.88 6.06 -10.13
CA ASP A 199 15.73 6.80 -11.05
C ASP A 199 15.73 8.25 -10.57
N ASP A 200 16.84 8.70 -10.00
CA ASP A 200 16.93 10.07 -9.51
C ASP A 200 17.06 11.10 -10.64
N GLN A 201 17.04 10.65 -11.90
CA GLN A 201 17.13 11.42 -13.14
C GLN A 201 18.35 12.35 -13.21
N SER A 202 19.36 12.10 -12.35
CA SER A 202 20.49 12.98 -12.10
C SER A 202 20.08 14.43 -11.80
N VAL A 203 18.91 14.63 -11.19
CA VAL A 203 18.42 15.95 -10.81
C VAL A 203 18.81 16.29 -9.36
N PRO A 204 19.05 17.57 -9.05
CA PRO A 204 19.47 17.97 -7.71
C PRO A 204 18.37 17.72 -6.67
N LEU A 205 18.80 17.32 -5.46
CA LEU A 205 18.00 17.45 -4.24
C LEU A 205 18.40 18.77 -3.58
N TYR A 206 17.53 19.78 -3.60
CA TYR A 206 17.77 20.95 -2.76
C TYR A 206 17.31 20.62 -1.33
N SER A 207 18.10 21.06 -0.35
CA SER A 207 17.82 20.78 1.06
C SER A 207 16.42 21.26 1.46
N GLY A 208 15.66 20.41 2.15
CA GLY A 208 14.32 20.76 2.66
C GLY A 208 13.22 20.80 1.62
N ILE A 209 13.42 20.22 0.43
CA ILE A 209 12.34 20.08 -0.55
C ILE A 209 11.32 19.03 -0.10
N TYR A 210 10.13 19.53 0.23
CA TYR A 210 8.92 18.74 0.40
C TYR A 210 7.95 19.07 -0.72
N MET A 211 7.55 18.05 -1.48
CA MET A 211 6.69 18.15 -2.65
C MET A 211 5.40 17.37 -2.45
N GLU A 212 4.43 17.72 -3.27
CA GLU A 212 3.21 16.96 -3.47
C GLU A 212 2.89 17.01 -4.96
N ASP A 213 2.58 15.87 -5.56
CA ASP A 213 2.20 15.76 -6.97
C ASP A 213 1.16 14.63 -7.12
N ASN A 214 0.67 14.40 -8.33
CA ASN A 214 -0.28 13.34 -8.68
C ASN A 214 0.16 12.57 -9.95
N PHE A 215 1.37 12.82 -10.43
CA PHE A 215 1.99 12.20 -11.60
C PHE A 215 1.20 12.39 -12.90
N ASN A 216 0.41 13.45 -13.03
CA ASN A 216 -0.56 13.56 -14.15
C ASN A 216 -0.07 14.35 -15.37
N LYS A 217 1.12 14.97 -15.31
CA LYS A 217 1.62 15.87 -16.37
C LYS A 217 2.40 15.13 -17.46
N PRO A 218 1.91 15.03 -18.71
CA PRO A 218 2.59 14.28 -19.76
C PRO A 218 3.92 14.90 -20.23
N SER A 219 4.14 16.18 -19.96
CA SER A 219 5.37 16.89 -20.26
C SER A 219 6.50 16.64 -19.24
N ILE A 220 6.21 15.88 -18.17
CA ILE A 220 7.15 15.60 -17.09
C ILE A 220 7.44 14.10 -17.04
N ALA A 221 8.71 13.76 -16.88
CA ALA A 221 9.17 12.43 -16.54
C ALA A 221 9.33 12.31 -15.01
N TYR A 222 8.79 11.25 -14.44
CA TYR A 222 8.76 11.00 -13.00
C TYR A 222 9.42 9.67 -12.68
N SER A 223 10.06 9.59 -11.52
CA SER A 223 10.34 8.32 -10.85
C SER A 223 10.09 8.51 -9.37
N ALA A 224 9.57 7.49 -8.70
CA ALA A 224 9.30 7.59 -7.26
C ALA A 224 9.33 6.22 -6.60
N TYR A 225 9.48 6.25 -5.28
CA TYR A 225 9.22 5.10 -4.42
C TYR A 225 8.44 5.55 -3.18
N TYR A 226 7.78 4.58 -2.57
CA TYR A 226 7.14 4.64 -1.28
C TYR A 226 7.52 3.39 -0.49
N GLY A 227 7.93 3.58 0.76
CA GLY A 227 8.20 2.51 1.70
C GLY A 227 7.41 2.70 2.99
N ALA A 228 6.81 1.61 3.47
CA ALA A 228 6.19 1.54 4.78
C ALA A 228 6.53 0.25 5.50
N GLY A 229 6.70 0.36 6.82
CA GLY A 229 7.11 -0.76 7.65
C GLY A 229 7.52 -0.37 9.06
N PHE A 230 7.99 -1.35 9.81
CA PHE A 230 8.58 -1.17 11.13
C PHE A 230 10.09 -1.30 10.99
N VAL A 231 10.84 -0.28 11.41
CA VAL A 231 12.31 -0.31 11.37
C VAL A 231 12.85 -1.29 12.42
N SER A 232 14.09 -1.76 12.25
CA SER A 232 14.76 -2.54 13.28
C SER A 232 14.77 -1.78 14.62
N GLY A 233 14.51 -2.50 15.72
CA GLY A 233 14.36 -1.93 17.06
C GLY A 233 12.98 -1.34 17.35
N SER A 234 12.02 -1.40 16.40
CA SER A 234 10.65 -0.94 16.68
C SER A 234 10.03 -1.74 17.82
N VAL A 235 9.48 -1.03 18.80
CA VAL A 235 8.78 -1.61 19.95
C VAL A 235 7.28 -1.72 19.63
N MET A 236 6.75 -2.92 19.81
CA MET A 236 5.33 -3.24 19.69
C MET A 236 4.79 -3.53 21.09
N LYS A 237 3.87 -2.68 21.55
CA LYS A 237 3.23 -2.83 22.86
C LYS A 237 2.00 -3.71 22.72
N ILE A 238 1.98 -4.80 23.48
CA ILE A 238 0.88 -5.75 23.51
C ILE A 238 0.11 -5.58 24.81
N THR A 239 -1.21 -5.45 24.70
CA THR A 239 -2.14 -5.46 25.82
C THR A 239 -3.18 -6.54 25.59
N LEU A 240 -3.18 -7.57 26.43
CA LEU A 240 -4.17 -8.65 26.41
C LEU A 240 -5.48 -8.18 27.05
N ASP A 241 -6.61 -8.64 26.51
CA ASP A 241 -7.94 -8.37 27.07
C ASP A 241 -8.15 -9.12 28.40
N THR A 242 -7.41 -10.21 28.62
CA THR A 242 -7.39 -10.96 29.89
C THR A 242 -5.94 -11.19 30.32
N PRO A 243 -5.58 -10.93 31.59
CA PRO A 243 -4.22 -11.16 32.08
C PRO A 243 -3.75 -12.61 31.87
N ALA A 244 -2.44 -12.77 31.65
CA ALA A 244 -1.84 -14.09 31.47
C ALA A 244 -1.99 -14.94 32.75
N ALA A 245 -2.69 -16.07 32.68
CA ALA A 245 -3.06 -16.86 33.86
C ALA A 245 -2.52 -18.31 33.87
N GLY A 246 -1.81 -18.75 32.83
CA GLY A 246 -1.31 -20.12 32.68
C GLY A 246 0.22 -20.23 32.50
N ASP A 247 0.71 -21.47 32.46
CA ASP A 247 2.12 -21.81 32.13
C ASP A 247 2.36 -22.03 30.63
N ALA A 248 1.29 -22.27 29.86
CA ALA A 248 1.38 -22.47 28.43
C ALA A 248 1.65 -21.13 27.70
N PRO A 249 2.48 -21.12 26.65
CA PRO A 249 2.65 -19.94 25.80
C PRO A 249 1.33 -19.47 25.18
N ILE A 250 1.14 -18.15 25.13
CA ILE A 250 0.00 -17.54 24.45
C ILE A 250 0.40 -17.29 22.99
N ALA A 251 -0.12 -18.10 22.08
CA ALA A 251 0.08 -17.89 20.66
C ALA A 251 -0.79 -16.70 20.19
N TRP A 252 -0.25 -15.85 19.34
CA TRP A 252 -0.95 -14.65 18.90
C TRP A 252 -0.62 -14.30 17.44
N LYS A 253 -1.57 -13.62 16.77
CA LYS A 253 -1.38 -13.04 15.43
C LYS A 253 -2.03 -11.67 15.35
N ALA A 254 -1.42 -10.76 14.61
CA ALA A 254 -2.03 -9.50 14.20
C ALA A 254 -1.94 -9.40 12.68
N SER A 255 -2.95 -8.78 12.05
CA SER A 255 -2.99 -8.63 10.60
C SER A 255 -3.16 -7.15 10.25
N LEU A 256 -2.21 -6.61 9.47
CA LEU A 256 -2.25 -5.25 8.99
C LEU A 256 -2.83 -5.25 7.56
N PRO A 257 -4.11 -4.88 7.37
CA PRO A 257 -4.70 -4.81 6.05
C PRO A 257 -4.10 -3.66 5.25
N VAL A 258 -3.83 -3.89 3.97
CA VAL A 258 -3.34 -2.86 3.06
C VAL A 258 -3.97 -3.05 1.69
N THR A 259 -4.40 -1.95 1.07
CA THR A 259 -4.92 -1.94 -0.30
C THR A 259 -4.35 -0.74 -1.04
N VAL A 260 -3.99 -0.93 -2.31
CA VAL A 260 -3.56 0.13 -3.21
C VAL A 260 -4.59 0.30 -4.31
N SER A 261 -5.05 1.52 -4.50
CA SER A 261 -5.88 1.95 -5.64
C SER A 261 -5.21 3.12 -6.35
N TYR A 262 -5.80 3.63 -7.42
CA TYR A 262 -5.20 4.69 -8.23
C TYR A 262 -6.25 5.70 -8.66
N GLN A 263 -5.91 6.98 -8.59
CA GLN A 263 -6.74 8.12 -8.97
C GLN A 263 -6.04 9.02 -10.00
#